data_AF-A0A9P6UI43-F1
#
_entry.id   AF-A0A9P6UI43-F1
#
_cell.length_a   1.000
_cell.length_b   1.000
_cell.length_c   1.000
_cell.angle_alpha   90.00
_cell.angle_beta   90.00
_cell.angle_gamma   90.00
#
_symmetry.space_group_name_H-M   'P 1'
#
loop_
_entity.id
_entity.type
_entity.pdbx_description
1 polymer ?
#
loop_
_entity_poly.entity_id
_entity_poly.type
_entity_poly.pdbx_seq_one_letter_code
_entity_poly.pdbx_strand_id
1 'polypeptide(L)'
;MEDDELAQIRARRMAELRAQSGGAPSSGMGGLPSGMGGGKKDEEEKAKKSQMEEMRRTMLIQILDGEARERLSRIAMVKADKARAVEDLLIRMAQGGQ
;
A
#
# COMPACT_ATOMS: atom_id res chain seq x y z
N MET A 1 12.91 -0.87 4.52
CA MET A 1 12.79 -0.44 5.93
C MET A 1 13.28 0.99 6.12
N GLU A 2 14.48 1.39 5.67
CA GLU A 2 14.93 2.80 5.74
C GLU A 2 14.04 3.78 4.93
N ASP A 3 13.46 3.33 3.81
CA ASP A 3 12.58 4.17 2.99
C ASP A 3 11.23 4.50 3.65
N ASP A 4 10.69 3.62 4.53
CA ASP A 4 9.44 3.85 5.25
C ASP A 4 9.60 4.91 6.34
N GLU A 5 10.73 4.90 7.06
CA GLU A 5 11.05 5.93 8.04
C GLU A 5 11.29 7.28 7.36
N LEU A 6 11.99 7.29 6.21
CA LEU A 6 12.19 8.51 5.40
C LEU A 6 10.87 9.08 4.87
N ALA A 7 9.92 8.23 4.47
CA ALA A 7 8.59 8.64 4.04
C ALA A 7 7.77 9.23 5.20
N GLN A 8 7.80 8.61 6.38
CA GLN A 8 7.14 9.11 7.59
C GLN A 8 7.72 10.45 8.05
N ILE A 9 9.04 10.62 8.00
CA ILE A 9 9.72 11.88 8.31
C ILE A 9 9.30 12.98 7.33
N ARG A 10 9.25 12.66 6.02
CA ARG A 10 8.83 13.62 4.98
C ARG A 10 7.37 14.05 5.15
N ALA A 11 6.47 13.10 5.45
CA ALA A 11 5.06 13.38 5.72
C ALA A 11 4.87 14.28 6.95
N ARG A 12 5.60 13.99 8.04
CA ARG A 12 5.57 14.79 9.28
C ARG A 12 6.10 16.21 9.06
N ARG A 13 7.22 16.36 8.32
CA ARG A 13 7.81 17.67 7.98
C ARG A 13 6.87 18.51 7.09
N MET A 14 6.15 17.88 6.17
CA MET A 14 5.19 18.55 5.29
C MET A 14 3.96 19.08 6.04
N ALA A 15 3.48 18.32 7.03
CA ALA A 15 2.38 18.75 7.89
C ALA A 15 2.79 19.97 8.75
N GLU A 16 4.02 19.96 9.28
CA GLU A 16 4.58 21.06 10.06
C GLU A 16 4.74 22.33 9.21
N LEU A 17 5.21 22.18 7.96
CA LEU A 17 5.40 23.32 7.04
C LEU A 17 4.05 23.92 6.60
N ARG A 18 3.02 23.09 6.39
CA ARG A 18 1.66 23.55 6.09
C ARG A 18 1.00 24.24 7.29
N ALA A 19 1.27 23.78 8.51
CA ALA A 19 0.82 24.45 9.73
C ALA A 19 1.56 25.77 9.96
N GLN A 20 2.84 25.85 9.60
CA GLN A 20 3.67 27.04 9.75
C GLN A 20 3.44 28.06 8.62
N SER A 21 3.03 27.63 7.43
CA SER A 21 2.67 28.52 6.30
C SER A 21 1.22 29.04 6.34
N GLY A 22 0.48 28.75 7.42
CA GLY A 22 -0.95 29.04 7.57
C GLY A 22 -1.31 30.25 8.45
N GLY A 23 -0.35 31.08 8.86
CA GLY A 23 -0.58 32.18 9.81
C GLY A 23 -0.18 33.57 9.30
N ALA A 24 -1.03 34.21 8.48
CA ALA A 24 -1.32 35.67 8.44
C ALA A 24 -2.11 36.06 7.16
N PRO A 25 -3.17 36.90 7.24
CA PRO A 25 -3.89 37.41 6.08
C PRO A 25 -3.29 38.73 5.61
N SER A 26 -2.75 38.80 4.38
CA SER A 26 -2.49 40.08 3.71
C SER A 26 -2.36 39.89 2.19
N SER A 27 -3.37 40.39 1.49
CA SER A 27 -3.33 41.04 0.18
C SER A 27 -2.03 40.93 -0.63
N GLY A 28 -2.06 40.20 -1.76
CA GLY A 28 -1.00 40.28 -2.75
C GLY A 28 -1.04 39.20 -3.83
N MET A 29 -1.81 39.46 -4.90
CA MET A 29 -1.55 39.09 -6.30
C MET A 29 -0.66 37.86 -6.58
N GLY A 30 -1.24 36.80 -7.14
CA GLY A 30 -0.47 35.88 -8.00
C GLY A 30 -0.97 34.45 -8.07
N GLY A 31 -1.98 34.20 -8.92
CA GLY A 31 -2.15 32.91 -9.59
C GLY A 31 -2.63 31.74 -8.74
N LEU A 32 -3.95 31.55 -8.70
CA LEU A 32 -4.48 30.20 -8.74
C LEU A 32 -3.95 29.48 -9.99
N PRO A 33 -3.66 28.18 -9.87
CA PRO A 33 -4.60 27.21 -10.41
C PRO A 33 -5.19 26.43 -9.22
N SER A 34 -6.46 26.61 -8.86
CA SER A 34 -7.60 25.96 -9.51
C SER A 34 -7.20 24.68 -10.26
N GLY A 35 -7.52 23.53 -9.68
CA GLY A 35 -7.69 22.29 -10.44
C GLY A 35 -6.43 21.49 -10.76
N MET A 36 -5.94 20.72 -9.78
CA MET A 36 -5.24 19.45 -10.02
C MET A 36 -5.42 18.63 -8.74
N GLY A 37 -6.37 17.70 -8.63
CA GLY A 37 -6.76 16.70 -9.62
C GLY A 37 -6.66 15.38 -8.87
N GLY A 38 -7.79 14.66 -8.75
CA GLY A 38 -7.99 13.50 -7.89
C GLY A 38 -7.07 12.28 -8.11
N GLY A 39 -5.98 12.39 -8.88
CA GLY A 39 -5.06 11.29 -9.18
C GLY A 39 -4.06 10.93 -8.08
N LYS A 40 -3.78 11.81 -7.09
CA LYS A 40 -2.83 11.49 -6.01
C LYS A 40 -3.36 10.45 -5.02
N LYS A 41 -4.68 10.43 -4.78
CA LYS A 41 -5.31 9.40 -3.96
C LYS A 41 -5.29 8.05 -4.68
N ASP A 42 -5.55 8.02 -5.98
CA ASP A 42 -5.52 6.79 -6.77
C ASP A 42 -4.12 6.18 -6.88
N GLU A 43 -3.07 7.00 -6.99
CA GLU A 43 -1.68 6.52 -6.95
C GLU A 43 -1.27 6.04 -5.55
N GLU A 44 -1.66 6.74 -4.48
CA GLU A 44 -1.42 6.26 -3.11
C GLU A 44 -2.18 4.95 -2.81
N GLU A 45 -3.42 4.81 -3.28
CA GLU A 45 -4.22 3.60 -3.12
C GLU A 45 -3.60 2.43 -3.87
N LYS A 46 -3.15 2.64 -5.12
CA LYS A 46 -2.43 1.61 -5.88
C LYS A 46 -1.12 1.22 -5.23
N ALA A 47 -0.34 2.19 -4.75
CA ALA A 47 0.91 1.92 -4.06
C ALA A 47 0.67 1.08 -2.80
N LYS A 48 -0.30 1.45 -1.96
CA LYS A 48 -0.68 0.67 -0.77
C LYS A 48 -1.16 -0.73 -1.14
N LYS A 49 -1.93 -0.87 -2.20
CA LYS A 49 -2.43 -2.17 -2.66
C LYS A 49 -1.30 -3.08 -3.13
N SER A 50 -0.34 -2.53 -3.90
CA SER A 50 0.84 -3.27 -4.33
C SER A 50 1.72 -3.71 -3.17
N GLN A 51 1.93 -2.83 -2.17
CA GLN A 51 2.68 -3.18 -0.96
C GLN A 51 1.99 -4.31 -0.18
N MET A 52 0.67 -4.25 -0.02
CA MET A 52 -0.08 -5.34 0.63
C MET A 52 0.02 -6.66 -0.14
N GLU A 53 -0.01 -6.62 -1.47
CA GLU A 53 0.17 -7.81 -2.31
C GLU A 53 1.60 -8.38 -2.21
N GLU A 54 2.62 -7.53 -2.16
CA GLU A 54 4.01 -7.94 -1.94
C GLU A 54 4.24 -8.55 -0.56
N MET A 55 3.66 -7.96 0.48
CA MET A 55 3.71 -8.51 1.84
C MET A 55 3.01 -9.87 1.91
N ARG A 56 1.81 -9.99 1.33
CA ARG A 56 1.08 -11.26 1.22
C ARG A 56 1.92 -12.31 0.50
N ARG A 57 2.50 -11.96 -0.65
CA ARG A 57 3.34 -12.86 -1.44
C ARG A 57 4.57 -13.31 -0.66
N THR A 58 5.24 -12.41 0.04
CA THR A 58 6.41 -12.71 0.87
C THR A 58 6.04 -13.69 1.98
N MET A 59 4.91 -13.47 2.65
CA MET A 59 4.42 -14.37 3.69
C MET A 59 4.10 -15.75 3.13
N LEU A 60 3.39 -15.82 2.00
CA LEU A 60 3.07 -17.08 1.31
C LEU A 60 4.32 -17.85 0.90
N ILE A 61 5.41 -17.18 0.51
CA ILE A 61 6.70 -17.85 0.19
C ILE A 61 7.34 -18.48 1.42
N GLN A 62 7.18 -17.88 2.61
CA GLN A 62 7.73 -18.42 3.85
C GLN A 62 6.94 -19.64 4.36
N ILE A 63 5.63 -19.68 4.12
CA ILE A 63 4.74 -20.74 4.65
C ILE A 63 4.47 -21.88 3.67
N LEU A 64 4.62 -21.66 2.36
CA LEU A 64 4.36 -22.66 1.32
C LEU A 64 5.67 -23.16 0.70
N ASP A 65 5.70 -24.46 0.40
CA ASP A 65 6.76 -25.06 -0.40
C ASP A 65 6.65 -24.67 -1.89
N GLY A 66 7.62 -25.12 -2.70
CA GLY A 66 7.62 -24.85 -4.14
C GLY A 66 6.41 -25.46 -4.86
N GLU A 67 6.06 -26.69 -4.52
CA GLU A 67 4.98 -27.45 -5.18
C GLU A 67 3.59 -26.88 -4.88
N ALA A 68 3.32 -26.48 -3.62
CA ALA A 68 2.05 -25.87 -3.23
C ALA A 68 1.83 -24.52 -3.92
N ARG A 69 2.89 -23.73 -4.12
CA ARG A 69 2.80 -22.46 -4.89
C ARG A 69 2.46 -22.70 -6.35
N GLU A 70 3.10 -23.67 -7.00
CA GLU A 70 2.75 -24.03 -8.38
C GLU A 70 1.31 -24.54 -8.50
N ARG A 71 0.85 -25.32 -7.51
CA ARG A 71 -0.54 -25.78 -7.46
C ARG A 71 -1.51 -24.62 -7.29
N LEU A 72 -1.25 -23.67 -6.39
CA LEU A 72 -2.07 -22.47 -6.23
C LEU A 72 -2.08 -21.61 -7.50
N SER A 73 -0.94 -21.45 -8.17
CA SER A 73 -0.86 -20.73 -9.45
C SER A 73 -1.72 -21.39 -10.54
N ARG A 74 -1.68 -22.73 -10.66
CA ARG A 74 -2.56 -23.48 -11.56
C ARG A 74 -4.04 -23.31 -11.24
N ILE A 75 -4.40 -23.30 -9.95
CA ILE A 75 -5.78 -23.06 -9.50
C ILE A 75 -6.21 -21.62 -9.81
N ALA A 76 -5.33 -20.64 -9.60
CA ALA A 76 -5.62 -19.24 -9.89
C ALA A 76 -5.93 -18.98 -11.36
N MET A 77 -5.25 -19.68 -12.28
CA MET A 77 -5.51 -19.59 -13.72
C MET A 77 -6.94 -20.00 -14.10
N VAL A 78 -7.52 -20.97 -13.40
CA VAL A 78 -8.87 -21.48 -13.69
C VAL A 78 -9.95 -20.85 -12.80
N LYS A 79 -9.61 -20.51 -11.55
CA LYS A 79 -10.51 -20.02 -10.50
C LYS A 79 -9.76 -19.13 -9.50
N ALA A 80 -9.56 -17.87 -9.87
CA ALA A 80 -8.88 -16.88 -9.04
C ALA A 80 -9.52 -16.68 -7.65
N ASP A 81 -10.86 -16.70 -7.56
CA ASP A 81 -11.56 -16.49 -6.28
C ASP A 81 -11.25 -17.59 -5.26
N LYS A 82 -11.17 -18.85 -5.72
CA LYS A 82 -10.82 -19.97 -4.84
C LYS A 82 -9.36 -19.93 -4.41
N ALA A 83 -8.45 -19.50 -5.29
CA ALA A 83 -7.05 -19.33 -4.94
C ALA A 83 -6.89 -18.26 -3.84
N ARG A 84 -7.54 -17.10 -3.99
CA ARG A 84 -7.53 -16.02 -2.99
C ARG A 84 -8.08 -16.47 -1.64
N ALA A 85 -9.19 -17.20 -1.62
CA ALA A 85 -9.77 -17.71 -0.38
C ALA A 85 -8.80 -18.65 0.38
N VAL A 86 -8.03 -19.46 -0.36
CA VAL A 86 -7.02 -20.35 0.23
C VAL A 86 -5.81 -19.55 0.73
N GLU A 87 -5.33 -18.57 -0.03
CA GLU A 87 -4.26 -17.66 0.40
C GLU A 87 -4.62 -16.93 1.70
N ASP A 88 -5.84 -16.39 1.80
CA ASP A 88 -6.32 -15.68 2.99
C ASP A 88 -6.43 -16.59 4.21
N LEU A 89 -6.91 -17.83 4.02
CA LEU A 89 -6.96 -18.83 5.08
C LEU A 89 -5.56 -19.17 5.60
N LEU A 90 -4.62 -19.39 4.68
CA LEU A 90 -3.23 -19.74 5.01
C LEU A 90 -2.52 -18.61 5.76
N ILE A 91 -2.71 -17.35 5.33
CA ILE A 91 -2.18 -16.18 6.03
C ILE A 91 -2.76 -16.11 7.45
N ARG A 92 -4.07 -16.33 7.61
CA ARG A 92 -4.71 -16.33 8.93
C ARG A 92 -4.17 -17.44 9.83
N MET A 93 -3.94 -18.63 9.30
CA MET A 93 -3.36 -19.75 10.05
C MET A 93 -1.92 -19.44 10.48
N ALA A 94 -1.11 -18.90 9.58
CA ALA A 94 0.26 -18.50 9.86
C ALA A 94 0.35 -17.38 10.91
N GLN A 95 -0.58 -16.43 10.91
CA GLN A 95 -0.70 -15.41 11.96
C GLN A 95 -1.19 -15.98 13.30
N GLY A 96 -1.98 -17.06 13.26
CA GLY A 96 -2.54 -17.73 14.43
C GLY A 96 -1.61 -18.72 15.14
N GLY A 97 -0.47 -19.08 14.53
CA GLY A 97 0.56 -19.91 15.14
C GLY A 97 0.20 -21.38 15.37
N GLN A 98 -0.72 -21.96 14.56
CA GLN A 98 -1.05 -23.39 14.57
C GLN A 98 -0.21 -24.19 13.58
#